data_AF-A0A2S9KCH8-F1
#
_entry.id   AF-A0A2S9KCH8-F1
#
_cell.length_a   1.000
_cell.length_b   1.000
_cell.length_c   1.000
_cell.angle_alpha   90.00
_cell.angle_beta   90.00
_cell.angle_gamma   90.00
#
_symmetry.space_group_name_H-M   'P 1'
#
loop_
_entity.id
_entity.type
_entity.pdbx_description
1 polymer ?
#
loop_
_entity_poly.entity_id
_entity_poly.type
_entity_poly.pdbx_seq_one_letter_code
_entity_poly.pdbx_strand_id
1 'polypeptide(L)' 'MAPVDGSTDLSPPSKDPEMAAFEAALLRLSPNVMQAFKATGKGWQSRIDAALEDWLKTHSPA' A
#
# COMPACT_ATOMS: atom_id res chain seq x y z
N MET A 1 39.50 -9.63 28.46
CA MET A 1 38.90 -8.28 28.44
C MET A 1 38.16 -8.14 27.12
N ALA A 2 36.84 -8.40 27.11
CA ALA A 2 36.02 -8.31 25.89
C ALA A 2 35.23 -7.00 25.93
N PRO A 3 35.27 -6.15 24.89
CA PRO A 3 34.28 -5.08 24.76
C PRO A 3 33.00 -5.62 24.12
N VAL A 4 31.90 -5.22 24.72
CA VAL A 4 30.51 -5.42 24.34
C VAL A 4 30.22 -4.81 22.96
N ASP A 5 29.75 -5.63 22.00
CA ASP A 5 29.04 -5.12 20.82
C ASP A 5 27.55 -5.43 20.98
N GLY A 6 26.86 -4.47 21.59
CA GLY A 6 25.42 -4.38 21.56
C GLY A 6 25.05 -3.30 20.55
N SER A 7 24.69 -3.71 19.34
CA SER A 7 23.85 -2.90 18.46
C SER A 7 22.96 -3.80 17.62
N THR A 8 21.80 -4.09 18.22
CA THR A 8 20.50 -3.95 17.58
C THR A 8 20.42 -4.43 16.13
N ASP A 9 20.08 -5.72 15.98
CA ASP A 9 19.43 -6.26 14.79
C ASP A 9 18.02 -5.64 14.66
N LEU A 10 17.95 -4.45 14.08
CA LEU A 10 16.74 -3.94 13.42
C LEU A 10 16.96 -4.09 11.93
N SER A 11 16.97 -5.34 11.47
CA SER A 11 16.84 -5.65 10.06
C SER A 11 15.55 -4.99 9.54
N PRO A 12 15.62 -4.05 8.57
CA PRO A 12 14.42 -3.48 7.98
C PRO A 12 13.64 -4.60 7.27
N PRO A 13 12.29 -4.62 7.32
CA PRO A 13 11.53 -5.68 6.69
C PRO A 13 11.78 -5.68 5.18
N SER A 14 11.89 -6.89 4.64
CA SER A 14 12.31 -7.25 3.28
C SER A 14 11.75 -6.33 2.19
N LYS A 15 12.65 -5.80 1.37
CA LYS A 15 12.30 -5.18 0.09
C LYS A 15 12.02 -6.28 -0.93
N ASP A 16 10.79 -6.77 -0.97
CA ASP A 16 10.27 -7.38 -2.18
C ASP A 16 10.13 -6.24 -3.23
N PRO A 17 10.82 -6.28 -4.37
CA PRO A 17 10.85 -5.19 -5.35
C PRO A 17 9.49 -4.90 -6.00
N GLU A 18 8.50 -5.77 -5.82
CA GLU A 18 7.14 -5.58 -6.33
C GLU A 18 6.41 -4.39 -5.65
N MET A 19 6.78 -4.04 -4.40
CA MET A 19 6.25 -2.87 -3.69
C MET A 19 6.88 -1.54 -4.14
N ALA A 20 7.96 -1.56 -4.93
CA ALA A 20 8.73 -0.36 -5.26
C ALA A 20 8.07 0.53 -6.35
N ALA A 21 7.04 0.02 -7.04
CA ALA A 21 6.34 0.75 -8.09
C ALA A 21 4.96 1.28 -7.67
N PHE A 22 4.65 1.32 -6.37
CA PHE A 22 3.41 1.93 -5.88
C PHE A 22 3.71 3.34 -5.34
N GLU A 23 3.10 4.36 -5.93
CA GLU A 23 3.18 5.73 -5.40
C GLU A 23 2.19 5.88 -4.23
N ALA A 24 2.72 5.98 -3.01
CA ALA A 24 1.90 6.14 -1.83
C ALA A 24 1.33 7.56 -1.73
N ALA A 25 0.03 7.70 -2.02
CA ALA A 25 -0.70 8.95 -1.87
C ALA A 25 -1.77 8.89 -0.76
N LEU A 26 -1.95 9.98 -0.02
CA LEU A 26 -3.05 10.15 0.93
C LEU A 26 -4.34 10.54 0.18
N LEU A 27 -5.07 9.55 -0.33
CA LEU A 27 -6.39 9.75 -0.95
C LEU A 27 -7.51 9.65 0.08
N ARG A 28 -8.32 10.70 0.21
CA ARG A 28 -9.54 10.67 1.05
C ARG A 28 -10.68 10.02 0.28
N LEU A 29 -11.01 8.79 0.67
CA LEU A 29 -12.17 8.07 0.17
C LEU A 29 -13.34 8.21 1.15
N SER A 30 -14.56 8.19 0.63
CA SER A 30 -15.75 8.12 1.49
C SER A 30 -15.72 6.85 2.35
N PRO A 31 -16.19 6.91 3.61
CA PRO A 31 -16.09 5.78 4.54
C PRO A 31 -16.83 4.54 4.03
N ASN A 32 -17.96 4.71 3.33
CA ASN A 32 -18.71 3.59 2.76
C ASN A 32 -17.92 2.84 1.67
N VAL A 33 -17.21 3.59 0.81
CA VAL A 33 -16.34 3.02 -0.24
C VAL A 33 -15.21 2.23 0.42
N MET A 34 -14.54 2.82 1.42
CA MET A 34 -13.44 2.16 2.10
C MET A 34 -13.88 0.89 2.83
N GLN A 35 -15.05 0.88 3.47
CA GLN A 35 -15.61 -0.31 4.12
C GLN A 35 -15.96 -1.41 3.12
N ALA A 36 -16.58 -1.06 1.98
CA ALA A 36 -16.90 -2.02 0.92
C ALA A 36 -15.66 -2.73 0.39
N PHE A 37 -14.57 -1.99 0.11
CA PHE A 37 -13.32 -2.60 -0.31
C PHE A 37 -12.66 -3.40 0.81
N LYS A 38 -12.57 -2.88 2.04
CA LYS A 38 -11.99 -3.61 3.19
C LYS A 38 -12.70 -4.95 3.46
N ALA A 39 -14.02 -5.01 3.27
CA ALA A 39 -14.80 -6.24 3.42
C ALA A 39 -14.39 -7.34 2.42
N THR A 40 -13.73 -7.00 1.31
CA THR A 40 -13.21 -7.98 0.34
C THR A 40 -11.97 -8.73 0.84
N GLY A 41 -11.39 -8.33 1.97
CA GLY A 41 -10.26 -9.00 2.61
C GLY A 41 -8.89 -8.55 2.11
N LYS A 42 -7.88 -9.44 2.19
CA LYS A 42 -6.50 -9.14 1.81
C LYS A 42 -6.43 -8.70 0.33
N GLY A 43 -5.65 -7.66 0.05
CA GLY A 43 -5.51 -7.11 -1.30
C GLY A 43 -6.59 -6.10 -1.70
N TRP A 44 -7.44 -5.65 -0.78
CA TRP A 44 -8.45 -4.62 -1.07
C TRP A 44 -7.85 -3.31 -1.60
N GLN A 45 -6.60 -2.99 -1.25
CA GLN A 45 -5.88 -1.83 -1.78
C GLN A 45 -5.60 -1.97 -3.28
N SER A 46 -5.08 -3.13 -3.71
CA SER A 46 -4.89 -3.43 -5.14
C SER A 46 -6.20 -3.48 -5.90
N ARG A 47 -7.30 -3.89 -5.24
CA ARG A 47 -8.64 -3.87 -5.86
C ARG A 47 -9.18 -2.48 -6.09
N ILE A 48 -8.96 -1.55 -5.15
CA ILE A 48 -9.39 -0.17 -5.35
C ILE A 48 -8.52 0.52 -6.40
N ASP A 49 -7.24 0.21 -6.43
CA ASP A 49 -6.30 0.68 -7.45
C ASP A 49 -6.76 0.25 -8.87
N ALA A 50 -6.99 -1.05 -9.08
CA ALA A 50 -7.52 -1.56 -10.35
C ALA A 50 -8.88 -0.95 -10.73
N ALA A 51 -9.74 -0.66 -9.74
CA ALA A 51 -11.03 0.01 -9.99
C ALA A 51 -10.85 1.48 -10.42
N LEU A 52 -9.86 2.18 -9.87
CA LEU A 52 -9.51 3.54 -10.27
C LEU A 52 -8.87 3.56 -11.66
N GLU A 53 -7.98 2.61 -11.96
CA GLU A 53 -7.42 2.44 -13.31
C GLU A 53 -8.53 2.21 -14.35
N ASP A 54 -9.49 1.35 -14.04
CA ASP A 54 -10.61 1.09 -14.94
C ASP A 54 -11.51 2.31 -15.14
N TRP A 55 -11.77 3.07 -14.07
CA TRP A 55 -12.52 4.32 -14.13
C TRP A 55 -11.85 5.33 -15.06
N LEU A 56 -10.52 5.45 -15.02
CA LEU A 56 -9.74 6.35 -15.88
C LEU A 56 -9.79 5.99 -17.37
N LYS A 57 -10.10 4.74 -17.75
CA LYS A 57 -10.28 4.37 -19.17
C LYS A 57 -11.50 5.05 -19.80
N THR A 58 -12.49 5.36 -18.98
CA THR A 58 -13.79 5.89 -19.42
C THR A 58 -14.01 7.35 -18.98
N HIS A 59 -13.15 7.87 -18.10
CA HIS A 59 -13.28 9.20 -17.54
C HIS A 59 -11.92 9.91 -17.56
N SER A 60 -11.91 11.18 -17.99
CA SER A 60 -10.74 12.03 -17.86
C SER A 60 -10.83 12.81 -16.54
N PRO A 61 -9.83 12.70 -15.65
CA PRO A 61 -9.73 13.60 -14.51
C PRO A 61 -9.47 15.02 -15.02
N ALA A 62 -10.22 15.99 -14.50
CA ALA A 62 -10.18 17.39 -14.91
C ALA A 62 -8.93 18.14 -14.40
#